data_AF-A0A2A3JRM4-F1
#
_entry.id   AF-A0A2A3JRM4-F1
#
_cell.length_a   1.000
_cell.length_b   1.000
_cell.length_c   1.000
_cell.angle_alpha   90.00
_cell.angle_beta   90.00
_cell.angle_gamma   90.00
#
_symmetry.space_group_name_H-M   'P 1'
#
loop_
_entity.id
_entity.type
_entity.pdbx_description
1 polymer ?
#
loop_
_entity_poly.entity_id
_entity_poly.type
_entity_poly.pdbx_seq_one_letter_code
_entity_poly.pdbx_strand_id
1 'polypeptide(L)'
;MALDMDALDALPQREFRTETQWTWEEQSFRGPLLLDVLEMAGLPGPASGGVIEFVADDGYRARIDLTEHAQYLTADYPIVTTRINGAPFALEENGPLWVMFPYDAQPELDVEAVHNMTVWQLLQIVELAE
;
A
#
# COMPACT_ATOMS: atom_id res chain seq x y z
N MET A 1 11.63 -8.46 -9.22
CA MET A 1 10.95 -8.14 -10.51
C MET A 1 10.63 -6.66 -10.51
N ALA A 2 10.66 -5.98 -11.65
CA ALA A 2 10.20 -4.60 -11.76
C ALA A 2 8.75 -4.61 -12.26
N LEU A 3 7.87 -3.87 -11.58
CA LEU A 3 6.49 -3.64 -12.00
C LEU A 3 6.39 -2.20 -12.51
N ASP A 4 6.02 -2.02 -13.77
CA ASP A 4 5.76 -0.70 -14.34
C ASP A 4 4.35 -0.22 -13.98
N MET A 5 4.09 1.08 -14.12
CA MET A 5 2.77 1.67 -13.82
C MET A 5 1.64 1.05 -14.65
N ASP A 6 1.91 0.63 -15.89
CA ASP A 6 0.92 -0.04 -16.76
C ASP A 6 0.50 -1.40 -16.19
N ALA A 7 1.47 -2.15 -15.64
CA ALA A 7 1.21 -3.42 -14.98
C ALA A 7 0.34 -3.23 -13.72
N LEU A 8 0.59 -2.17 -12.95
CA LEU A 8 -0.21 -1.82 -11.78
C LEU A 8 -1.62 -1.32 -12.15
N ASP A 9 -1.78 -0.56 -13.24
CA ASP A 9 -3.08 -0.05 -13.71
C ASP A 9 -3.93 -1.17 -14.34
N ALA A 10 -3.30 -2.22 -14.89
CA ALA A 10 -3.96 -3.40 -15.44
C ALA A 10 -4.61 -4.31 -14.38
N LEU A 11 -4.15 -4.25 -13.12
CA LEU A 11 -4.75 -4.97 -12.00
C LEU A 11 -6.12 -4.38 -11.63
N PRO A 12 -6.99 -5.13 -10.91
CA PRO A 12 -8.27 -4.60 -10.42
C PRO A 12 -8.07 -3.36 -9.54
N GLN A 13 -8.48 -2.20 -10.06
CA GLN A 13 -8.35 -0.93 -9.34
C GLN A 13 -9.46 -0.80 -8.29
N ARG A 14 -9.08 -0.42 -7.07
CA ARG A 14 -9.98 -0.01 -6.00
C ARG A 14 -9.81 1.49 -5.74
N GLU A 15 -10.88 2.14 -5.31
CA GLU A 15 -10.90 3.56 -4.98
C GLU A 15 -11.64 3.76 -3.67
N PHE A 16 -11.07 4.58 -2.78
CA PHE A 16 -11.73 5.05 -1.58
C PHE A 16 -11.33 6.49 -1.26
N ARG A 17 -12.11 7.13 -0.40
CA ARG A 17 -11.80 8.45 0.14
C ARG A 17 -11.41 8.32 1.60
N THR A 18 -10.34 8.99 1.98
CA THR A 18 -9.94 9.08 3.39
C THR A 18 -9.20 10.38 3.62
N GLU A 19 -9.36 10.92 4.82
CA GLU A 19 -8.40 11.88 5.37
C GLU A 19 -7.24 11.09 5.99
N THR A 20 -6.04 11.65 5.91
CA THR A 20 -4.86 11.14 6.61
C THR A 20 -4.25 12.28 7.42
N GLN A 21 -3.48 11.95 8.45
CA GLN A 21 -2.77 12.97 9.24
C GLN A 21 -1.76 13.81 8.42
N TRP A 22 -1.42 13.38 7.21
CA TRP A 22 -0.48 14.05 6.30
C TRP A 22 -1.18 14.86 5.21
N THR A 23 -2.51 14.74 5.07
CA THR A 23 -3.30 15.43 4.06
C THR A 23 -4.23 16.43 4.75
N TRP A 24 -4.23 17.68 4.29
CA TRP A 24 -5.05 18.73 4.90
C TRP A 24 -6.55 18.60 4.65
N GLU A 25 -6.96 17.77 3.67
CA GLU A 25 -8.35 17.54 3.27
C GLU A 25 -8.54 16.06 2.88
N GLU A 26 -9.80 15.60 2.84
CA GLU A 26 -10.17 14.28 2.31
C GLU A 26 -9.71 14.17 0.84
N GLN A 27 -8.96 13.12 0.52
CA GLN A 27 -8.53 12.84 -0.84
C GLN A 27 -9.03 11.49 -1.34
N SER A 28 -9.27 11.39 -2.64
CA SER A 28 -9.65 10.14 -3.30
C SER A 28 -8.40 9.39 -3.73
N PHE A 29 -8.16 8.21 -3.15
CA PHE A 29 -7.02 7.35 -3.47
C PHE A 29 -7.48 6.19 -4.33
N ARG A 30 -6.75 5.94 -5.43
CA ARG A 30 -7.04 4.84 -6.36
C ARG A 30 -5.79 4.06 -6.72
N GLY A 31 -5.93 2.73 -6.72
CA GLY A 31 -4.85 1.80 -7.06
C GLY A 31 -5.26 0.34 -6.92
N PRO A 32 -4.40 -0.61 -7.36
CA PRO A 32 -4.63 -2.03 -7.12
C PRO A 32 -4.50 -2.41 -5.65
N LEU A 33 -5.06 -3.57 -5.26
CA LEU A 33 -4.87 -4.11 -3.92
C LEU A 33 -3.43 -4.55 -3.72
N LEU A 34 -2.90 -4.35 -2.52
CA LEU A 34 -1.58 -4.86 -2.16
C LEU A 34 -1.50 -6.38 -2.37
N LEU A 35 -2.54 -7.13 -2.00
CA LEU A 35 -2.56 -8.59 -2.20
C LEU A 35 -2.46 -8.98 -3.68
N ASP A 36 -3.16 -8.28 -4.57
CA ASP A 36 -3.07 -8.51 -6.01
C ASP A 36 -1.65 -8.19 -6.55
N VAL A 37 -1.01 -7.14 -6.01
CA VAL A 37 0.37 -6.77 -6.35
C VAL A 37 1.38 -7.83 -5.85
N LEU A 38 1.21 -8.33 -4.63
CA LEU A 38 2.06 -9.39 -4.07
C LEU A 38 1.94 -10.68 -4.89
N GLU A 39 0.70 -11.08 -5.22
CA GLU A 39 0.43 -12.27 -6.04
C GLU A 39 1.06 -12.13 -7.44
N MET A 40 0.85 -10.99 -8.10
CA MET A 40 1.47 -10.69 -9.40
C MET A 40 3.00 -10.70 -9.32
N ALA A 41 3.56 -10.26 -8.19
CA ALA A 41 5.00 -10.25 -7.95
C ALA A 41 5.59 -11.61 -7.59
N GLY A 42 4.76 -12.62 -7.34
CA GLY A 42 5.19 -13.91 -6.82
C GLY A 42 5.73 -13.82 -5.38
N LEU A 43 5.32 -12.79 -4.63
CA LEU A 43 5.64 -12.62 -3.22
C LEU A 43 4.63 -13.37 -2.35
N PRO A 44 5.01 -13.77 -1.11
CA PRO A 44 4.08 -14.43 -0.22
C PRO A 44 2.91 -13.50 0.14
N GLY A 45 1.72 -14.11 0.29
CA GLY A 45 0.55 -13.45 0.85
C GLY A 45 0.27 -13.89 2.30
N PRO A 46 -0.77 -13.34 2.94
CA PRO A 46 -1.13 -13.67 4.33
C PRO A 46 -1.41 -15.16 4.57
N ALA A 47 -1.86 -15.89 3.55
CA ALA A 47 -2.07 -17.34 3.65
C ALA A 47 -0.76 -18.16 3.65
N SER A 48 0.31 -17.63 3.05
CA SER A 48 1.64 -18.26 3.02
C SER A 48 2.48 -17.91 4.24
N GLY A 49 2.18 -16.77 4.88
CA GLY A 49 2.96 -16.24 5.99
C GLY A 49 4.28 -15.62 5.52
N GLY A 50 5.20 -15.38 6.47
CA GLY A 50 6.48 -14.74 6.21
C GLY A 50 6.45 -13.23 6.44
N VAL A 51 7.60 -12.59 6.24
CA VAL A 51 7.78 -11.16 6.48
C VAL A 51 8.16 -10.48 5.17
N ILE A 52 7.47 -9.39 4.84
CA ILE A 52 7.87 -8.50 3.76
C ILE A 52 8.36 -7.17 4.33
N GLU A 53 9.25 -6.49 3.61
CA GLU A 53 9.71 -5.15 3.92
C GLU A 53 9.37 -4.21 2.76
N PHE A 54 8.66 -3.14 3.09
CA PHE A 54 8.46 -2.00 2.20
C PHE A 54 9.64 -1.06 2.34
N VAL A 55 10.20 -0.65 1.22
CA VAL A 55 11.31 0.30 1.15
C VAL A 55 10.83 1.53 0.40
N ALA A 56 10.87 2.68 1.06
CA ALA A 56 10.56 3.97 0.47
C ALA A 56 11.81 4.65 -0.10
N ASP A 57 11.61 5.61 -1.01
CA ASP A 57 12.68 6.41 -1.60
C ASP A 57 13.48 7.22 -0.55
N ASP A 58 12.80 7.77 0.46
CA ASP A 58 13.44 8.50 1.58
C ASP A 58 14.24 7.57 2.55
N GLY A 59 14.26 6.26 2.26
CA GLY A 59 14.97 5.28 3.08
C GLY A 59 14.17 4.75 4.27
N TYR A 60 12.90 5.16 4.42
CA TYR A 60 11.96 4.56 5.35
C TYR A 60 11.73 3.08 5.02
N ARG A 61 11.65 2.25 6.04
CA ARG A 61 11.46 0.80 5.91
C ARG A 61 10.40 0.33 6.88
N ALA A 62 9.35 -0.29 6.37
CA ALA A 62 8.30 -0.91 7.17
C ALA A 62 8.34 -2.42 7.00
N ARG A 63 8.36 -3.15 8.11
CA ARG A 63 8.29 -4.61 8.10
C ARG A 63 6.87 -5.05 8.40
N ILE A 64 6.35 -5.92 7.55
CA ILE A 64 5.00 -6.44 7.61
C ILE A 64 5.11 -7.95 7.73
N ASP A 65 4.84 -8.45 8.93
CA ASP A 65 4.59 -9.87 9.13
C ASP A 65 3.21 -10.21 8.54
N LEU A 66 3.18 -11.06 7.51
CA LEU A 66 1.98 -11.41 6.78
C LEU A 66 1.03 -12.28 7.60
N THR A 67 1.50 -12.88 8.70
CA THR A 67 0.68 -13.69 9.62
C THR A 67 0.06 -12.80 10.69
N GLU A 68 0.87 -12.00 11.38
CA GLU A 68 0.42 -11.15 12.49
C GLU A 68 -0.45 -9.99 12.00
N HIS A 69 -0.13 -9.44 10.82
CA HIS A 69 -0.90 -8.36 10.21
C HIS A 69 -1.98 -8.84 9.24
N ALA A 70 -2.23 -10.16 9.14
CA ALA A 70 -3.24 -10.71 8.23
C ALA A 70 -4.62 -10.06 8.40
N GLN A 71 -4.99 -9.66 9.63
CA GLN A 71 -6.25 -8.97 9.92
C GLN A 71 -6.40 -7.60 9.21
N TYR A 72 -5.28 -6.94 8.90
CA TYR A 72 -5.26 -5.66 8.20
C TYR A 72 -5.10 -5.82 6.67
N LEU A 73 -4.78 -7.04 6.21
CA LEU A 73 -4.59 -7.39 4.81
C LEU A 73 -5.83 -8.12 4.29
N THR A 74 -6.83 -7.35 3.89
CA THR A 74 -8.15 -7.84 3.49
C THR A 74 -8.33 -7.85 1.98
N ALA A 75 -9.48 -8.37 1.51
CA ALA A 75 -9.85 -8.31 0.11
C ALA A 75 -10.22 -6.90 -0.38
N ASP A 76 -10.23 -5.88 0.49
CA ASP A 76 -10.62 -4.51 0.14
C ASP A 76 -9.49 -3.49 0.38
N TYR A 77 -8.55 -3.79 1.28
CA TYR A 77 -7.40 -2.94 1.63
C TYR A 77 -6.22 -3.76 2.19
N PRO A 78 -4.99 -3.23 2.21
CA PRO A 78 -4.58 -1.91 1.68
C PRO A 78 -4.46 -1.90 0.16
N ILE A 79 -4.48 -0.69 -0.41
CA ILE A 79 -4.22 -0.46 -1.83
C ILE A 79 -2.83 0.13 -2.04
N VAL A 80 -2.19 -0.22 -3.15
CA VAL A 80 -1.01 0.47 -3.67
C VAL A 80 -1.51 1.58 -4.58
N THR A 81 -1.67 2.77 -4.01
CA THR A 81 -2.19 3.94 -4.70
C THR A 81 -1.24 4.39 -5.81
N THR A 82 -1.80 4.54 -7.02
CA THR A 82 -1.13 5.11 -8.18
C THR A 82 -1.70 6.50 -8.57
N ARG A 83 -2.92 6.80 -8.10
CA ARG A 83 -3.65 8.02 -8.42
C ARG A 83 -4.27 8.66 -7.19
N ILE A 84 -4.22 9.98 -7.12
CA ILE A 84 -4.86 10.81 -6.10
C ILE A 84 -5.76 11.85 -6.76
N ASN A 85 -7.00 11.98 -6.28
CA ASN A 85 -8.03 12.87 -6.84
C ASN A 85 -8.22 12.70 -8.37
N GLY A 86 -8.09 11.48 -8.86
CA GLY A 86 -8.21 11.14 -10.29
C GLY A 86 -6.96 11.44 -11.15
N ALA A 87 -5.95 12.10 -10.60
CA ALA A 87 -4.68 12.36 -11.27
C ALA A 87 -3.62 11.32 -10.87
N PRO A 88 -2.69 10.94 -11.77
CA PRO A 88 -1.52 10.14 -11.37
C PRO A 88 -0.68 10.88 -10.34
N PHE A 89 -0.14 10.16 -9.36
CA PHE A 89 0.74 10.73 -8.34
C PHE A 89 1.99 11.31 -9.02
N ALA A 90 2.22 12.62 -8.86
CA ALA A 90 3.44 13.23 -9.36
C ALA A 90 4.63 12.81 -8.47
N LEU A 91 5.76 12.43 -9.09
CA LEU A 91 7.02 12.12 -8.37
C LEU A 91 7.45 13.28 -7.47
N GLU A 92 7.21 14.51 -7.92
CA GLU A 92 7.54 15.74 -7.19
C GLU A 92 6.65 15.95 -5.94
N GLU A 93 5.49 15.28 -5.86
CA GLU A 93 4.55 15.36 -4.74
C GLU A 93 4.59 14.10 -3.86
N ASN A 94 5.79 13.58 -3.61
CA ASN A 94 6.04 12.34 -2.87
C ASN A 94 5.48 11.08 -3.56
N GLY A 95 5.22 11.11 -4.86
CA GLY A 95 4.88 9.92 -5.65
C GLY A 95 6.09 8.98 -5.85
N PRO A 96 5.91 7.87 -6.61
CA PRO A 96 4.72 7.54 -7.40
C PRO A 96 3.72 6.59 -6.72
N LEU A 97 4.12 5.86 -5.67
CA LEU A 97 3.32 4.78 -5.08
C LEU A 97 3.18 4.93 -3.57
N TRP A 98 1.95 4.87 -3.06
CA TRP A 98 1.65 4.92 -1.64
C TRP A 98 0.86 3.69 -1.21
N VAL A 99 1.22 3.06 -0.09
CA VAL A 99 0.36 2.04 0.54
C VAL A 99 -0.66 2.76 1.42
N MET A 100 -1.94 2.65 1.10
CA MET A 100 -3.00 3.38 1.80
C MET A 100 -4.09 2.46 2.33
N PHE A 101 -4.66 2.89 3.47
CA PHE A 101 -5.77 2.25 4.16
C PHE A 101 -6.95 3.22 4.27
N PRO A 102 -8.20 2.72 4.27
CA PRO A 102 -9.39 3.56 4.35
C PRO A 102 -9.72 3.91 5.81
N TYR A 103 -8.98 4.84 6.41
CA TYR A 103 -9.15 5.23 7.82
C TYR A 103 -10.56 5.74 8.15
N ASP A 104 -11.16 6.52 7.26
CA ASP A 104 -12.51 7.07 7.48
C ASP A 104 -13.59 5.97 7.49
N ALA A 105 -13.48 4.98 6.59
CA ALA A 105 -14.41 3.87 6.51
C ALA A 105 -14.20 2.84 7.64
N GLN A 106 -12.96 2.70 8.11
CA GLN A 106 -12.55 1.72 9.10
C GLN A 106 -11.72 2.40 10.21
N PRO A 107 -12.38 3.08 11.18
CA PRO A 107 -11.68 3.79 12.25
C PRO A 107 -10.84 2.87 13.16
N GLU A 108 -11.11 1.55 13.14
CA GLU A 108 -10.27 0.54 13.81
C GLU A 108 -8.87 0.42 13.22
N LEU A 109 -8.65 0.92 12.00
CA LEU A 109 -7.34 0.98 11.35
C LEU A 109 -6.50 2.16 11.85
N ASP A 110 -7.04 3.06 12.67
CA ASP A 110 -6.29 4.17 13.26
C ASP A 110 -5.43 3.68 14.45
N VAL A 111 -4.49 2.80 14.16
CA VAL A 111 -3.56 2.20 15.12
C VAL A 111 -2.13 2.24 14.60
N GLU A 112 -1.17 2.28 15.51
CA GLU A 112 0.27 2.39 15.20
C GLU A 112 0.75 1.31 14.20
N ALA A 113 0.21 0.10 14.29
CA ALA A 113 0.54 -0.98 13.37
C ALA A 113 0.20 -0.62 11.91
N VAL A 114 -0.98 -0.07 11.66
CA VAL A 114 -1.44 0.31 10.31
C VAL A 114 -0.74 1.58 9.83
N HIS A 115 -0.50 2.54 10.73
CA HIS A 115 0.28 3.73 10.40
C HIS A 115 1.69 3.36 9.95
N ASN A 116 2.35 2.38 10.59
CA ASN A 116 3.65 1.87 10.15
C ASN A 116 3.59 1.16 8.78
N MET A 117 2.47 0.52 8.44
CA MET A 117 2.27 -0.11 7.12
C MET A 117 1.91 0.90 6.02
N THR A 118 1.56 2.14 6.39
CA THR A 118 1.24 3.21 5.45
C THR A 118 2.52 3.88 5.00
N VAL A 119 2.98 3.49 3.81
CA VAL A 119 4.27 3.91 3.26
C VAL A 119 4.04 4.82 2.06
N TRP A 120 4.55 6.05 2.13
CA TRP A 120 4.68 6.94 0.97
C TRP A 120 5.98 6.67 0.22
N GLN A 121 6.03 7.08 -1.05
CA GLN A 121 7.18 6.88 -1.93
C GLN A 121 7.67 5.42 -1.96
N LEU A 122 6.74 4.46 -1.95
CA LEU A 122 7.06 3.05 -2.02
C LEU A 122 7.86 2.77 -3.30
N LEU A 123 9.08 2.30 -3.12
CA LEU A 123 10.04 2.01 -4.18
C LEU A 123 10.16 0.51 -4.41
N GLN A 124 10.22 -0.27 -3.33
CA GLN A 124 10.42 -1.72 -3.40
C GLN A 124 9.62 -2.44 -2.31
N ILE A 125 9.19 -3.66 -2.65
CA ILE A 125 8.70 -4.66 -1.69
C ILE A 125 9.66 -5.84 -1.78
N VAL A 126 10.23 -6.24 -0.66
CA VAL A 126 11.14 -7.39 -0.58
C VAL A 126 10.63 -8.40 0.43
N GLU A 127 10.70 -9.68 0.08
CA GLU A 127 10.53 -10.75 1.05
C GLU A 127 11.79 -10.85 1.93
N LEU A 128 11.61 -10.85 3.24
CA LEU A 128 12.65 -11.15 4.19
C LEU A 128 12.60 -12.65 4.50
N ALA A 129 13.62 -13.37 4.04
CA ALA A 129 13.86 -14.72 4.50
C ALA A 129 14.49 -14.66 5.90
N GLU A 130 13.80 -15.22 6.90
CA GLU A 130 14.37 -15.46 8.24
C GLU A 130 15.36 -16.62 8.26
#